data_AF-A0AAW9CPD9-F1
#
_entry.id   AF-A0AAW9CPD9-F1
#
_cell.length_a   1.000
_cell.length_b   1.000
_cell.length_c   1.000
_cell.angle_alpha   90.00
_cell.angle_beta   90.00
_cell.angle_gamma   90.00
#
_symmetry.space_group_name_H-M   'P 1'
#
loop_
_entity.id
_entity.type
_entity.pdbx_description
1 polymer ?
#
loop_
_entity_poly.entity_id
_entity_poly.type
_entity_poly.pdbx_seq_one_letter_code
_entity_poly.pdbx_strand_id
1 'polypeptide(L)' 'MFLTHVTTEGERWDQLAYRYYGDPFAHERIIAANPDVPITPVLPSGLALSIPVVARAELSEDLPPWKR' A
#
# COMPACT_ATOMS: atom_id res chain seq x y z
N MET A 1 -5.11 -4.99 12.95
CA MET A 1 -4.02 -3.99 13.00
C MET A 1 -3.78 -3.49 11.59
N PHE A 2 -3.46 -2.20 11.40
CA PHE A 2 -3.22 -1.60 10.09
C PHE A 2 -1.84 -0.96 10.07
N LEU A 3 -1.18 -0.97 8.92
CA LEU A 3 0.00 -0.15 8.64
C LEU A 3 -0.44 1.09 7.85
N THR A 4 0.14 2.24 8.13
CA THR A 4 -0.09 3.46 7.36
C THR A 4 0.97 3.58 6.29
N HIS A 5 0.56 3.56 5.03
CA HIS A 5 1.43 3.79 3.87
C HIS A 5 1.13 5.15 3.25
N VAL A 6 2.16 5.91 2.90
CA VAL A 6 2.00 7.17 2.15
C VAL A 6 2.38 6.92 0.69
N THR A 7 1.41 7.05 -0.20
CA THR A 7 1.61 6.81 -1.63
C THR A 7 2.63 7.78 -2.23
N THR A 8 3.37 7.31 -3.21
CA THR A 8 4.26 8.15 -4.03
C THR A 8 3.70 8.31 -5.44
N GLU A 9 4.20 9.29 -6.19
CA GLU A 9 3.78 9.53 -7.57
C GLU A 9 3.99 8.28 -8.44
N GLY A 10 2.96 7.91 -9.21
CA GLY A 10 3.02 6.76 -10.13
C GLY A 10 2.75 5.40 -9.48
N GLU A 11 2.49 5.35 -8.16
CA GLU A 11 2.25 4.10 -7.45
C GLU A 11 0.88 3.50 -7.77
N ARG A 12 0.77 2.16 -7.72
CA ARG A 12 -0.44 1.42 -8.08
C ARG A 12 -0.86 0.44 -7.00
N TRP A 13 -2.14 0.06 -7.05
CA TRP A 13 -2.74 -0.88 -6.11
C TRP A 13 -2.07 -2.26 -6.13
N ASP A 14 -1.74 -2.78 -7.32
CA ASP A 14 -1.06 -4.07 -7.50
C ASP A 14 0.36 -4.07 -6.93
N GLN A 15 1.10 -2.97 -7.10
CA GLN A 15 2.44 -2.80 -6.52
C GLN A 15 2.38 -2.79 -5.00
N LEU A 16 1.38 -2.11 -4.44
CA LEU A 16 1.18 -2.02 -3.00
C LEU A 16 0.81 -3.39 -2.41
N ALA A 17 -0.07 -4.13 -3.07
CA ALA A 17 -0.45 -5.48 -2.69
C ALA A 17 0.73 -6.45 -2.78
N TYR A 18 1.54 -6.37 -3.85
CA TYR A 18 2.76 -7.16 -3.95
C TYR A 18 3.75 -6.79 -2.84
N ARG A 19 3.93 -5.50 -2.55
CA ARG A 19 4.82 -5.01 -1.49
C ARG A 19 4.40 -5.51 -0.11
N TYR A 20 3.12 -5.44 0.23
CA TYR A 20 2.64 -5.75 1.58
C TYR A 20 2.21 -7.20 1.78
N TYR A 21 1.81 -7.88 0.72
CA TYR A 21 1.26 -9.24 0.79
C TYR A 21 2.05 -10.24 -0.05
N GLY A 22 2.99 -9.82 -0.89
CA GLY A 22 3.68 -10.70 -1.84
C GLY A 22 2.77 -11.21 -2.97
N ASP A 23 1.58 -10.63 -3.13
CA ASP A 23 0.57 -11.03 -4.11
C ASP A 23 -0.04 -9.77 -4.75
N PRO A 24 0.19 -9.52 -6.05
CA PRO A 24 -0.35 -8.33 -6.72
C PRO A 24 -1.88 -8.35 -6.82
N PHE A 25 -2.54 -9.52 -6.76
CA PHE A 25 -3.99 -9.64 -6.81
C PHE A 25 -4.66 -9.38 -5.46
N ALA A 26 -3.88 -9.30 -4.37
CA ALA A 26 -4.40 -9.04 -3.03
C ALA A 26 -4.77 -7.56 -2.77
N HIS A 27 -4.78 -6.72 -3.81
CA HIS A 27 -5.09 -5.29 -3.70
C HIS A 27 -6.51 -4.99 -3.25
N GLU A 28 -7.45 -5.90 -3.47
CA GLU A 28 -8.85 -5.76 -3.06
C GLU A 28 -8.98 -5.50 -1.56
N ARG A 29 -8.10 -6.11 -0.74
CA ARG A 29 -8.08 -5.91 0.71
C ARG A 29 -7.71 -4.48 1.09
N ILE A 30 -6.78 -3.88 0.35
CA ILE A 30 -6.35 -2.49 0.57
C ILE A 30 -7.47 -1.54 0.14
N ILE A 31 -8.07 -1.78 -1.02
CA ILE A 31 -9.19 -0.99 -1.53
C ILE A 31 -10.38 -1.03 -0.55
N ALA A 32 -10.76 -2.23 -0.09
CA ALA A 32 -11.86 -2.39 0.86
C ALA A 32 -11.62 -1.70 2.20
N ALA A 33 -10.36 -1.56 2.63
CA ALA A 33 -9.98 -0.84 3.84
C ALA A 33 -9.92 0.70 3.67
N ASN A 34 -9.95 1.20 2.43
CA ASN A 34 -9.85 2.63 2.10
C ASN A 34 -10.99 3.03 1.14
N PRO A 35 -12.27 2.94 1.56
CA PRO A 35 -13.42 3.22 0.70
C PRO A 35 -13.48 4.67 0.20
N ASP A 36 -12.85 5.60 0.93
CA ASP A 36 -12.78 7.02 0.57
C ASP A 36 -11.75 7.32 -0.54
N VAL A 37 -10.90 6.35 -0.89
CA VAL A 37 -9.87 6.52 -1.90
C VAL A 37 -10.39 6.05 -3.25
N PRO A 38 -10.34 6.90 -4.30
CA PRO A 38 -10.81 6.51 -5.61
C PRO A 38 -9.96 5.38 -6.19
N ILE A 39 -10.62 4.38 -6.79
CA ILE A 39 -9.96 3.25 -7.44
C ILE A 39 -9.48 3.69 -8.83
N THR A 40 -8.34 4.36 -8.86
CA THR A 40 -7.66 4.77 -10.09
C THR A 40 -6.50 3.82 -10.43
N PRO A 41 -6.13 3.67 -11.71
CA PRO A 41 -5.01 2.82 -12.11
C PRO A 41 -3.65 3.35 -11.62
N VAL A 42 -3.57 4.63 -11.29
CA VAL A 42 -2.43 5.29 -10.67
C VAL A 42 -2.93 6.10 -9.48
N LEU A 43 -2.31 5.91 -8.33
CA LEU A 43 -2.62 6.64 -7.11
C LEU A 43 -1.91 8.00 -7.13
N PRO A 44 -2.58 9.09 -6.72
CA PRO A 44 -1.90 10.35 -6.51
C PRO A 44 -0.91 10.22 -5.33
N SER A 45 0.18 10.99 -5.39
CA SER A 45 1.18 11.06 -4.33
C SER A 45 0.59 11.70 -3.07
N GLY A 46 1.02 11.24 -1.90
CA GLY A 46 0.68 11.84 -0.60
C GLY A 46 -0.63 11.34 0.03
N LEU A 47 -1.27 10.29 -0.50
CA LEU A 47 -2.41 9.66 0.15
C LEU A 47 -1.93 8.74 1.27
N ALA A 48 -2.56 8.85 2.44
CA ALA A 48 -2.40 7.89 3.53
C ALA A 48 -3.37 6.72 3.35
N LEU A 49 -2.83 5.54 3.08
CA LEU A 49 -3.58 4.29 2.95
C LEU A 49 -3.43 3.45 4.21
N SER A 50 -4.55 2.91 4.67
CA SER A 50 -4.60 1.89 5.71
C SER A 50 -4.40 0.52 5.07
N ILE A 51 -3.28 -0.13 5.36
CA ILE A 51 -2.95 -1.47 4.86
C ILE A 51 -3.30 -2.51 5.93
N PRO A 52 -4.32 -3.36 5.73
CA PRO A 52 -4.64 -4.44 6.66
C PRO A 52 -3.44 -5.36 6.90
N VAL A 53 -3.00 -5.50 8.16
CA VAL A 53 -1.96 -6.47 8.51
C VAL A 53 -2.57 -7.86 8.50
N VAL A 54 -2.35 -8.60 7.41
CA VAL A 54 -2.49 -10.05 7.37
C VAL A 54 -1.17 -10.61 7.89
N ALA A 55 -1.19 -11.51 8.87
CA ALA A 55 0.04 -12.08 9.43
C ALA A 55 0.87 -12.76 8.33
N ARG A 56 1.84 -12.02 7.77
CA ARG A 56 2.85 -12.50 6.82
C ARG A 56 4.16 -11.81 7.19
N ALA A 57 5.19 -12.63 7.36
CA ALA A 57 6.47 -12.30 8.00
C ALA A 57 7.12 -11.03 7.42
N GLU A 58 7.56 -10.17 8.34
CA GLU A 58 8.51 -9.06 8.20
C GLU A 58 8.88 -8.67 6.77
N LEU A 59 8.09 -7.79 6.16
CA LEU A 59 8.54 -7.05 4.99
C LEU A 59 9.46 -5.94 5.47
N SER A 60 10.76 -6.22 5.35
CA SER A 60 11.85 -5.29 5.61
C SER A 60 11.59 -3.97 4.86
N GLU A 61 11.31 -2.91 5.61
CA GLU A 61 11.20 -1.55 5.09
C GLU A 61 12.59 -1.01 4.76
N ASP A 62 13.11 -1.37 3.58
CA ASP A 62 14.09 -0.56 2.88
C ASP A 62 13.38 0.69 2.32
N LEU A 63 13.06 1.62 3.22
CA LEU A 63 12.68 2.97 2.83
C LEU A 63 13.95 3.73 2.42
N PRO A 64 13.94 4.41 1.27
CA PRO A 64 15.12 5.13 0.80
C PRO A 64 15.50 6.28 1.73
N PRO A 65 16.81 6.59 1.86
CA PRO A 65 17.38 7.36 2.97
C PRO A 65 16.96 8.83 3.04
N TRP A 66 16.36 9.40 1.99
CA TRP A 66 15.91 10.81 1.93
C TRP A 66 14.54 11.05 2.58
N LYS A 67 13.89 10.03 3.14
CA LYS A 67 12.67 10.16 3.94
C LYS A 67 12.95 9.88 5.44
N ARG A 68 14.20 10.05 5.88
CA ARG A 68 14.61 10.09 7.29
C ARG A 68 14.67 11.52 7.81
#